data_AF-A0A5R9DSH3-F1
#
_entry.id   AF-A0A5R9DSH3-F1
#
_cell.length_a   1.000
_cell.length_b   1.000
_cell.length_c   1.000
_cell.angle_alpha   90.00
_cell.angle_beta   90.00
_cell.angle_gamma   90.00
#
_symmetry.space_group_name_H-M   'P 1'
#
loop_
_entity.id
_entity.type
_entity.pdbx_description
1 polymer ?
#
loop_
_entity_poly.entity_id
_entity_poly.type
_entity_poly.pdbx_seq_one_letter_code
_entity_poly.pdbx_strand_id
1 'polypeptide(L)'
;MTESRRPRLVPTGNCFCGCGGEAEIGRWFVAGHDITAAAALRAVQGESLPQRLVRAGYGPDRSVVQEAVEQAGWVRCAGCAYAGAPAGLAAHQRSGGCTGVPPEPRSDQDGTPTPDQDAPPAGPPPGERRPRRPGTAQDTGPVRAANGPAQGLLLPGSGDPFWKQVPLPLRHTLATAAYRLVTPEQPVLREKGNRGVRYALRAAGNKRMTGRHWHALLTAPRESFGSARSERADQVFTVLGEVVAQYVAPALAQRPADGTAGPAADPAPPSPG
;
A
#
# COMPACT_ATOMS: atom_id res chain seq x y z
N MET A 1 40.65 -26.40 18.13
CA MET A 1 39.70 -25.28 18.29
C MET A 1 38.42 -25.85 18.88
N THR A 2 38.13 -25.55 20.15
CA THR A 2 36.99 -26.12 20.88
C THR A 2 35.70 -25.49 20.37
N GLU A 3 34.88 -26.32 19.72
CA GLU A 3 33.54 -25.98 19.29
C GLU A 3 32.67 -25.77 20.55
N SER A 4 32.52 -24.52 20.97
CA SER A 4 31.58 -24.16 22.03
C SER A 4 30.17 -24.56 21.59
N ARG A 5 29.70 -25.73 22.07
CA ARG A 5 28.34 -26.21 21.80
C ARG A 5 27.35 -25.12 22.21
N ARG A 6 26.70 -24.49 21.22
CA ARG A 6 25.63 -23.53 21.49
C ARG A 6 24.53 -24.26 22.27
N PRO A 7 24.02 -23.66 23.38
CA PRO A 7 22.97 -24.28 24.16
C PRO A 7 21.75 -24.52 23.27
N ARG A 8 21.16 -25.71 23.39
CA ARG A 8 19.89 -26.02 22.71
C ARG A 8 18.81 -25.15 23.32
N LEU A 9 18.26 -24.27 22.52
CA LEU A 9 17.10 -23.48 22.92
C LEU A 9 15.85 -24.39 22.81
N VAL A 10 15.03 -24.42 23.86
CA VAL A 10 13.74 -25.14 23.90
C VAL A 10 12.58 -24.13 24.02
N PRO A 11 11.49 -24.27 23.25
CA PRO A 11 10.31 -23.41 23.39
C PRO A 11 9.72 -23.48 24.80
N THR A 12 9.44 -22.33 25.40
CA THR A 12 9.02 -22.23 26.81
C THR A 12 7.50 -22.14 27.00
N GLY A 13 6.73 -22.03 25.91
CA GLY A 13 5.30 -21.71 25.96
C GLY A 13 5.01 -20.20 26.08
N ASN A 14 6.04 -19.35 26.19
CA ASN A 14 5.90 -17.90 26.17
C ASN A 14 6.45 -17.31 24.87
N CYS A 15 5.86 -16.20 24.41
CA CYS A 15 6.34 -15.49 23.22
C CYS A 15 7.76 -15.01 23.44
N PHE A 16 8.68 -15.51 22.62
CA PHE A 16 10.08 -15.11 22.64
C PHE A 16 10.31 -13.65 22.20
N CYS A 17 9.26 -13.00 21.70
CA CYS A 17 9.23 -11.57 21.45
C CYS A 17 9.25 -10.70 22.73
N GLY A 18 9.03 -11.31 23.90
CA GLY A 18 9.03 -10.60 25.20
C GLY A 18 7.72 -9.89 25.54
N CYS A 19 6.65 -10.06 24.75
CA CYS A 19 5.36 -9.39 25.02
C CYS A 19 4.56 -10.01 26.18
N GLY A 20 5.03 -11.12 26.76
CA GLY A 20 4.31 -11.87 27.80
C GLY A 20 3.12 -12.69 27.30
N GLY A 21 2.88 -12.77 25.98
CA GLY A 21 1.81 -13.60 25.42
C GLY A 21 2.19 -15.09 25.41
N GLU A 22 1.21 -15.97 25.55
CA GLU A 22 1.41 -17.42 25.50
C GLU A 22 1.54 -17.92 24.05
N ALA A 23 2.63 -18.64 23.75
CA ALA A 23 2.85 -19.31 22.48
C ALA A 23 2.39 -20.77 22.57
N GLU A 24 1.81 -21.28 21.49
CA GLU A 24 1.41 -22.70 21.41
C GLU A 24 2.58 -23.64 21.72
N ILE A 25 2.28 -24.84 22.25
CA ILE A 25 3.28 -25.85 22.58
C ILE A 25 4.15 -26.13 21.34
N GLY A 26 5.48 -26.03 21.51
CA GLY A 26 6.46 -26.22 20.44
C GLY A 26 6.66 -25.02 19.52
N ARG A 27 5.97 -23.88 19.75
CA ARG A 27 6.18 -22.62 19.03
C ARG A 27 7.00 -21.64 19.87
N TRP A 28 7.80 -20.84 19.17
CA TRP A 28 8.60 -19.77 19.76
C TRP A 28 7.84 -18.45 19.90
N PHE A 29 6.86 -18.22 19.03
CA PHE A 29 6.16 -16.95 18.91
C PHE A 29 4.66 -17.18 18.84
N VAL A 30 3.90 -16.24 19.39
CA VAL A 30 2.49 -16.04 19.03
C VAL A 30 2.41 -15.80 17.52
N ALA A 31 1.32 -16.21 16.87
CA ALA A 31 1.15 -16.07 15.42
C ALA A 31 1.41 -14.62 14.97
N GLY A 32 2.39 -14.43 14.08
CA GLY A 32 2.80 -13.13 13.53
C GLY A 32 3.78 -12.31 14.37
N HIS A 33 4.11 -12.74 15.59
CA HIS A 33 5.03 -12.01 16.47
C HIS A 33 6.51 -12.23 16.11
N ASP A 34 6.84 -13.23 15.30
CA ASP A 34 8.17 -13.43 14.72
C ASP A 34 8.61 -12.23 13.87
N ILE A 35 7.68 -11.65 13.09
CA ILE A 35 7.92 -10.45 12.28
C ILE A 35 8.16 -9.24 13.19
N THR A 36 7.35 -9.09 14.25
CA THR A 36 7.50 -8.04 15.24
C THR A 36 8.83 -8.14 15.97
N ALA A 37 9.20 -9.34 16.43
CA ALA A 37 10.48 -9.59 17.10
C ALA A 37 11.66 -9.26 16.17
N ALA A 38 11.61 -9.68 14.91
CA ALA A 38 12.64 -9.35 13.92
C ALA A 38 12.72 -7.84 13.65
N ALA A 39 11.60 -7.13 13.63
CA ALA A 39 11.57 -5.68 13.48
C ALA A 39 12.14 -4.94 14.70
N ALA A 40 11.76 -5.37 15.91
CA ALA A 40 12.30 -4.83 17.16
C ALA A 40 13.82 -5.05 17.26
N LEU A 41 14.30 -6.25 16.92
CA LEU A 41 15.73 -6.56 16.92
C LEU A 41 16.51 -5.65 15.96
N ARG A 42 15.97 -5.38 14.76
CA ARG A 42 16.56 -4.42 13.81
C ARG A 42 16.64 -3.01 14.40
N ALA A 43 15.58 -2.56 15.06
CA ALA A 43 15.55 -1.24 15.67
C ALA A 43 16.60 -1.10 16.78
N VAL A 44 16.76 -2.13 17.64
CA VAL A 44 17.76 -2.15 18.71
C VAL A 44 19.19 -2.20 18.16
N GLN A 45 19.42 -2.96 17.08
CA GLN A 45 20.74 -3.06 16.44
C GLN A 45 21.13 -1.79 15.65
N GLY A 46 20.18 -0.90 15.37
CA GLY A 46 20.42 0.36 14.66
C GLY A 46 20.83 0.20 13.19
N GLU A 47 20.74 -1.01 12.62
CA GLU A 47 21.23 -1.32 11.29
C GLU A 47 20.10 -1.67 10.34
N SER A 48 20.09 -1.02 9.17
CA SER A 48 19.11 -1.28 8.13
C SER A 48 19.36 -2.63 7.43
N LEU A 49 18.30 -3.22 6.85
CA LEU A 49 18.42 -4.47 6.09
C LEU A 49 19.46 -4.39 4.96
N PRO A 50 19.51 -3.31 4.13
CA PRO A 50 20.55 -3.18 3.11
C PRO A 50 21.97 -3.20 3.67
N GLN A 51 22.23 -2.50 4.77
CA GLN A 51 23.56 -2.50 5.41
C GLN A 51 23.99 -3.90 5.86
N ARG A 52 23.06 -4.67 6.45
CA ARG A 52 23.35 -6.05 6.86
C ARG A 52 23.64 -6.97 5.67
N LEU A 53 22.91 -6.79 4.57
CA LEU A 53 23.13 -7.57 3.35
C LEU A 53 24.54 -7.27 2.80
N VAL A 54 24.88 -6.00 2.67
CA VAL A 54 26.22 -5.57 2.23
C VAL A 54 27.31 -6.10 3.16
N ARG A 55 27.13 -6.02 4.47
CA ARG A 55 28.09 -6.57 5.44
C ARG A 55 28.23 -8.09 5.35
N ALA A 56 27.17 -8.81 5.00
CA ALA A 56 27.21 -10.25 4.71
C ALA A 56 27.73 -10.56 3.30
N GLY A 57 28.12 -9.53 2.53
CA GLY A 57 28.67 -9.65 1.19
C GLY A 57 27.62 -9.83 0.09
N TYR A 58 26.35 -9.55 0.35
CA TYR A 58 25.27 -9.59 -0.64
C TYR A 58 25.00 -8.20 -1.22
N GLY A 59 24.57 -8.16 -2.48
CA GLY A 59 24.30 -6.93 -3.21
C GLY A 59 23.61 -7.20 -4.55
N PRO A 60 23.53 -6.19 -5.44
CA PRO A 60 23.00 -6.36 -6.78
C PRO A 60 23.66 -7.50 -7.57
N ASP A 61 24.97 -7.67 -7.39
CA ASP A 61 25.78 -8.68 -8.10
C ASP A 61 25.89 -10.02 -7.35
N ARG A 62 25.42 -10.09 -6.09
CA ARG A 62 25.40 -11.34 -5.29
C ARG A 62 24.08 -11.49 -4.53
N SER A 63 23.17 -12.28 -5.10
CA SER A 63 21.80 -12.45 -4.61
C SER A 63 21.73 -13.38 -3.39
N VAL A 64 21.27 -12.84 -2.26
CA VAL A 64 20.95 -13.61 -1.05
C VAL A 64 19.83 -14.63 -1.29
N VAL A 65 18.89 -14.33 -2.21
CA VAL A 65 17.78 -15.24 -2.53
C VAL A 65 18.27 -16.42 -3.35
N GLN A 66 19.18 -16.18 -4.30
CA GLN A 66 19.78 -17.26 -5.09
C GLN A 66 20.58 -18.20 -4.18
N GLU A 67 21.42 -17.65 -3.31
CA GLU A 67 22.20 -18.45 -2.36
C GLU A 67 21.31 -19.25 -1.40
N ALA A 68 20.18 -18.68 -0.95
CA ALA A 68 19.22 -19.41 -0.12
C ALA A 68 18.58 -20.60 -0.86
N VAL A 69 18.32 -20.46 -2.16
CA VAL A 69 17.79 -21.55 -3.00
C VAL A 69 18.84 -22.64 -3.19
N GLU A 70 20.08 -22.26 -3.47
CA GLU A 70 21.17 -23.20 -3.75
C GLU A 70 21.66 -23.93 -2.48
N GLN A 71 21.72 -23.24 -1.34
CA GLN A 71 22.43 -23.73 -0.16
C GLN A 71 21.54 -23.93 1.07
N ALA A 72 20.41 -23.23 1.16
CA ALA A 72 19.56 -23.23 2.37
C ALA A 72 18.20 -23.94 2.16
N GLY A 73 18.05 -24.69 1.07
CA GLY A 73 16.86 -25.49 0.79
C GLY A 73 15.61 -24.66 0.46
N TRP A 74 15.77 -23.39 0.09
CA TRP A 74 14.65 -22.64 -0.48
C TRP A 74 14.30 -23.16 -1.86
N VAL A 75 13.02 -23.05 -2.21
CA VAL A 75 12.49 -23.51 -3.49
C VAL A 75 11.83 -22.33 -4.21
N ARG A 76 12.01 -22.28 -5.53
CA ARG A 76 11.36 -21.30 -6.40
C ARG A 76 9.97 -21.79 -6.81
N CYS A 77 9.04 -20.86 -6.94
CA CYS A 77 7.73 -21.14 -7.53
C CYS A 77 7.89 -21.34 -9.04
N ALA A 78 7.25 -22.38 -9.59
CA ALA A 78 7.31 -22.64 -11.02
C ALA A 78 6.59 -21.59 -11.88
N GLY A 79 5.62 -20.86 -11.31
CA GLY A 79 4.77 -19.93 -12.07
C GLY A 79 4.95 -18.45 -11.75
N CYS A 80 5.93 -18.07 -10.92
CA CYS A 80 6.23 -16.66 -10.62
C CYS A 80 7.64 -16.49 -10.01
N ALA A 81 8.05 -15.24 -9.74
CA ALA A 81 9.35 -14.91 -9.16
C ALA A 81 9.51 -15.26 -7.65
N TYR A 82 8.50 -15.84 -7.00
CA TYR A 82 8.54 -16.14 -5.57
C TYR A 82 9.55 -17.25 -5.26
N ALA A 83 10.34 -17.05 -4.21
CA ALA A 83 11.21 -18.06 -3.61
C ALA A 83 11.02 -18.05 -2.09
N GLY A 84 11.03 -19.23 -1.47
CA GLY A 84 10.81 -19.36 -0.04
C GLY A 84 11.12 -20.77 0.47
N ALA A 85 11.08 -20.94 1.79
CA ALA A 85 11.07 -22.28 2.38
C ALA A 85 9.88 -23.11 1.86
N PRO A 86 9.98 -24.45 1.79
CA PRO A 86 8.93 -25.31 1.22
C PRO A 86 7.52 -25.07 1.79
N ALA A 87 7.40 -24.87 3.09
CA ALA A 87 6.12 -24.56 3.74
C ALA A 87 5.52 -23.22 3.27
N GLY A 88 6.37 -22.21 3.06
CA GLY A 88 5.98 -20.90 2.54
C GLY A 88 5.54 -20.98 1.08
N LEU A 89 6.26 -21.75 0.26
CA LEU A 89 5.86 -21.99 -1.13
C LEU A 89 4.50 -22.69 -1.23
N ALA A 90 4.25 -23.69 -0.40
CA ALA A 90 2.96 -24.38 -0.36
C ALA A 90 1.81 -23.43 0.03
N ALA A 91 2.04 -22.52 0.98
CA ALA A 91 1.06 -21.49 1.34
C ALA A 91 0.83 -20.48 0.19
N HIS A 92 1.90 -20.04 -0.47
CA HIS A 92 1.85 -19.17 -1.65
C HIS A 92 1.00 -19.78 -2.78
N GLN A 93 1.17 -21.08 -3.06
CA GLN A 93 0.39 -21.79 -4.07
C GLN A 93 -1.09 -21.90 -3.68
N ARG A 94 -1.41 -22.31 -2.44
CA ARG A 94 -2.81 -22.47 -1.98
C ARG A 94 -3.60 -21.17 -1.99
N SER A 95 -2.94 -20.04 -1.71
CA SER A 95 -3.56 -18.72 -1.67
C SER A 95 -3.84 -18.12 -3.06
N GLY A 96 -3.47 -18.81 -4.15
CA GLY A 96 -3.63 -18.30 -5.50
C GLY A 96 -2.69 -17.12 -5.82
N GLY A 97 -1.61 -16.96 -5.05
CA GLY A 97 -0.62 -15.89 -5.28
C GLY A 97 0.24 -16.10 -6.52
N CYS A 98 0.14 -17.27 -7.16
CA CYS A 98 0.84 -17.60 -8.38
C CYS A 98 -0.03 -17.24 -9.59
N THR A 99 0.34 -16.22 -10.35
CA THR A 99 -0.38 -15.80 -11.57
C THR A 99 -0.05 -16.68 -12.78
N GLY A 100 0.83 -17.68 -12.64
CA GLY A 100 1.18 -18.62 -13.69
C GLY A 100 1.97 -18.02 -14.86
N VAL A 101 2.43 -16.76 -14.73
CA VAL A 101 3.27 -16.10 -15.74
C VAL A 101 4.70 -16.11 -15.20
N PRO A 102 5.60 -16.95 -15.75
CA PRO A 102 7.01 -16.89 -15.41
C PRO A 102 7.54 -15.48 -15.73
N PRO A 103 8.36 -14.87 -14.87
CA PRO A 103 9.10 -13.69 -15.27
C PRO A 103 10.01 -14.09 -16.44
N GLU A 104 9.92 -13.39 -17.57
CA GLU A 104 10.82 -13.64 -18.69
C GLU A 104 12.28 -13.50 -18.21
N PRO A 105 13.17 -14.44 -18.60
CA PRO A 105 14.57 -14.34 -18.25
C PRO A 105 15.12 -13.04 -18.84
N ARG A 106 15.57 -12.13 -17.96
CA ARG A 106 16.39 -11.00 -18.38
C ARG A 106 17.72 -11.59 -18.83
N SER A 107 17.94 -11.63 -20.14
CA SER A 107 19.25 -11.96 -20.70
C SER A 107 20.29 -11.02 -20.12
N ASP A 108 21.26 -11.61 -19.44
CA ASP A 108 22.55 -11.00 -19.14
C ASP A 108 23.12 -10.46 -20.45
N GLN A 109 23.23 -9.13 -20.55
CA GLN A 109 24.00 -8.52 -21.62
C GLN A 109 25.47 -8.65 -21.23
N ASP A 110 26.09 -9.70 -21.75
CA ASP A 110 27.54 -9.85 -21.84
C ASP A 110 28.13 -8.59 -22.49
N GLY A 111 29.07 -7.97 -21.78
CA GLY A 111 29.84 -6.84 -22.24
C GLY A 111 30.73 -7.24 -23.41
N THR A 112 30.31 -6.87 -24.63
CA THR A 112 31.23 -6.73 -25.76
C THR A 112 31.53 -5.23 -25.92
N PRO A 113 32.80 -4.79 -25.89
CA PRO A 113 33.14 -3.38 -26.04
C PRO A 113 33.00 -2.97 -27.52
N THR A 114 32.09 -2.03 -27.81
CA THR A 114 32.04 -1.33 -29.10
C THR A 114 33.11 -0.24 -29.16
N PRO A 115 33.88 -0.12 -30.25
CA PRO A 115 34.77 1.01 -30.47
C PRO A 115 33.98 2.25 -30.94
N ASP A 116 34.51 3.41 -30.57
CA ASP A 116 34.20 4.77 -31.01
C ASP A 116 33.10 4.96 -32.06
N GLN A 117 32.02 5.65 -31.65
CA GLN A 117 31.25 6.51 -32.54
C GLN A 117 30.82 7.78 -31.81
N ASP A 118 31.63 8.83 -31.96
CA ASP A 118 31.18 10.21 -31.91
C ASP A 118 30.14 10.45 -33.02
N ALA A 119 28.86 10.40 -32.66
CA ALA A 119 27.79 11.02 -33.45
C ALA A 119 26.60 11.38 -32.54
N PRO A 120 26.11 12.63 -32.58
CA PRO A 120 24.91 13.02 -31.84
C PRO A 120 23.65 12.37 -32.44
N PRO A 121 22.69 11.88 -31.64
CA PRO A 121 21.52 11.22 -32.17
C PRO A 121 20.58 12.21 -32.87
N ALA A 122 20.24 11.89 -34.11
CA ALA A 122 19.15 12.50 -34.86
C ALA A 122 17.82 12.30 -34.11
N GLY A 123 17.05 13.38 -34.00
CA GLY A 123 15.74 13.37 -33.37
C GLY A 123 14.74 12.44 -34.08
N PRO A 124 13.69 11.98 -33.37
CA PRO A 124 12.69 11.09 -33.95
C PRO A 124 11.87 11.80 -35.04
N PRO A 125 11.39 11.05 -36.07
CA PRO A 125 10.64 11.60 -37.18
C PRO A 125 9.25 12.13 -36.75
N PRO A 126 8.75 13.19 -37.39
CA PRO A 126 7.43 13.74 -37.11
C PRO A 126 6.36 12.87 -37.79
N GLY A 127 5.54 12.16 -37.03
CA GLY A 127 4.42 11.43 -37.65
C GLY A 127 3.53 10.60 -36.75
N GLU A 128 4.04 10.01 -35.67
CA GLU A 128 3.20 9.13 -34.84
C GLU A 128 2.77 9.83 -33.56
N ARG A 129 1.55 10.38 -33.59
CA ARG A 129 0.84 10.81 -32.38
C ARG A 129 0.58 9.57 -31.52
N ARG A 130 1.50 9.30 -30.57
CA ARG A 130 1.22 8.44 -29.41
C ARG A 130 -0.15 8.84 -28.84
N PRO A 131 -1.07 7.89 -28.59
CA PRO A 131 -2.30 8.21 -27.88
C PRO A 131 -1.92 8.88 -26.55
N ARG A 132 -2.38 10.12 -26.38
CA ARG A 132 -2.20 10.87 -25.13
C ARG A 132 -2.62 9.96 -23.99
N ARG A 133 -1.67 9.69 -23.09
CA ARG A 133 -1.94 9.09 -21.78
C ARG A 133 -3.14 9.84 -21.18
N PRO A 134 -4.21 9.16 -20.73
CA PRO A 134 -5.36 9.83 -20.15
C PRO A 134 -4.89 10.79 -19.06
N GLY A 135 -5.28 12.06 -19.22
CA GLY A 135 -4.66 13.21 -18.62
C GLY A 135 -4.61 13.21 -17.10
N THR A 136 -3.71 14.08 -16.61
CA THR A 136 -3.72 14.67 -15.28
C THR A 136 -5.15 14.79 -14.73
N ALA A 137 -5.33 14.25 -13.52
CA ALA A 137 -6.59 14.18 -12.81
C ALA A 137 -7.30 15.54 -12.87
N GLN A 138 -8.43 15.60 -13.57
CA GLN A 138 -9.33 16.72 -13.44
C GLN A 138 -9.77 16.77 -11.99
N ASP A 139 -9.43 17.87 -11.31
CA ASP A 139 -9.97 18.16 -10.00
C ASP A 139 -11.47 18.39 -10.19
N THR A 140 -12.25 17.36 -9.88
CA THR A 140 -13.69 17.51 -9.80
C THR A 140 -13.95 18.45 -8.64
N GLY A 141 -14.56 19.60 -8.91
CA GLY A 141 -14.94 20.59 -7.89
C GLY A 141 -15.86 20.01 -6.80
N PRO A 142 -16.44 20.84 -5.94
CA PRO A 142 -17.28 20.36 -4.85
C PRO A 142 -18.40 19.42 -5.34
N VAL A 143 -18.60 18.30 -4.66
CA VAL A 143 -19.61 17.28 -5.02
C VAL A 143 -20.55 17.06 -3.85
N ARG A 144 -21.86 17.18 -4.09
CA ARG A 144 -22.88 16.82 -3.10
C ARG A 144 -22.98 15.30 -2.99
N ALA A 145 -22.76 14.76 -1.80
CA ALA A 145 -22.86 13.33 -1.56
C ALA A 145 -24.34 12.90 -1.55
N ALA A 146 -24.73 12.11 -2.55
CA ALA A 146 -26.10 11.59 -2.66
C ALA A 146 -26.35 10.38 -1.74
N ASN A 147 -25.29 9.61 -1.43
CA ASN A 147 -25.34 8.39 -0.65
C ASN A 147 -24.15 8.34 0.33
N GLY A 148 -24.15 7.31 1.18
CA GLY A 148 -23.01 6.96 2.03
C GLY A 148 -22.91 7.78 3.31
N PRO A 149 -21.81 7.65 4.07
CA PRO A 149 -21.63 8.30 5.37
C PRO A 149 -21.71 9.82 5.32
N ALA A 150 -21.40 10.43 4.17
CA ALA A 150 -21.46 11.88 3.99
C ALA A 150 -22.75 12.38 3.33
N GLN A 151 -23.79 11.54 3.23
CA GLN A 151 -25.05 11.89 2.56
C GLN A 151 -25.58 13.26 2.99
N GLY A 152 -25.89 14.09 2.00
CA GLY A 152 -26.40 15.46 2.20
C GLY A 152 -25.32 16.54 2.33
N LEU A 153 -24.05 16.18 2.52
CA LEU A 153 -22.95 17.14 2.62
C LEU A 153 -22.41 17.52 1.22
N LEU A 154 -21.93 18.76 1.11
CA LEU A 154 -21.17 19.23 -0.06
C LEU A 154 -19.68 18.99 0.21
N LEU A 155 -19.14 17.90 -0.32
CA LEU A 155 -17.75 17.54 -0.14
C LEU A 155 -16.82 18.43 -0.99
N PRO A 156 -15.65 18.82 -0.48
CA PRO A 156 -14.69 19.62 -1.23
C PRO A 156 -14.09 18.81 -2.38
N GLY A 157 -13.52 19.49 -3.39
CA GLY A 157 -12.95 18.82 -4.56
C GLY A 157 -11.91 17.74 -4.22
N SER A 158 -11.69 16.79 -5.12
CA SER A 158 -10.80 15.65 -4.86
C SER A 158 -9.32 16.05 -4.72
N GLY A 159 -8.93 17.21 -5.24
CA GLY A 159 -7.62 17.83 -5.11
C GLY A 159 -7.48 18.77 -3.91
N ASP A 160 -8.55 19.03 -3.15
CA ASP A 160 -8.55 20.01 -2.06
C ASP A 160 -7.56 19.60 -0.95
N PRO A 161 -6.66 20.49 -0.48
CA PRO A 161 -5.72 20.20 0.60
C PRO A 161 -6.40 19.84 1.93
N PHE A 162 -7.70 20.14 2.09
CA PHE A 162 -8.56 19.69 3.18
C PHE A 162 -8.36 18.21 3.51
N TRP A 163 -8.29 17.35 2.49
CA TRP A 163 -8.16 15.90 2.70
C TRP A 163 -6.86 15.50 3.38
N LYS A 164 -5.80 16.33 3.29
CA LYS A 164 -4.52 16.12 3.98
C LYS A 164 -4.58 16.45 5.46
N GLN A 165 -5.58 17.20 5.90
CA GLN A 165 -5.74 17.66 7.27
C GLN A 165 -6.61 16.73 8.15
N VAL A 166 -7.22 15.67 7.57
CA VAL A 166 -7.95 14.66 8.35
C VAL A 166 -7.07 14.10 9.47
N PRO A 167 -7.52 14.14 10.75
CA PRO A 167 -6.72 13.73 11.90
C PRO A 167 -6.12 12.34 11.78
N LEU A 168 -4.85 12.21 12.21
CA LEU A 168 -4.11 10.95 12.16
C LEU A 168 -4.80 9.80 12.94
N PRO A 169 -5.38 10.00 14.14
CA PRO A 169 -6.08 8.94 14.86
C PRO A 169 -7.24 8.34 14.03
N LEU A 170 -8.06 9.19 13.41
CA LEU A 170 -9.17 8.77 12.55
C LEU A 170 -8.68 7.97 11.34
N ARG A 171 -7.57 8.39 10.71
CA ARG A 171 -6.94 7.64 9.62
C ARG A 171 -6.44 6.27 10.06
N HIS A 172 -5.88 6.15 11.26
CA HIS A 172 -5.41 4.87 11.79
C HIS A 172 -6.55 3.91 12.09
N THR A 173 -7.64 4.40 12.68
CA THR A 173 -8.86 3.61 12.91
C THR A 173 -9.43 3.12 11.57
N LEU A 174 -9.55 4.00 10.58
CA LEU A 174 -10.02 3.64 9.24
C LEU A 174 -9.09 2.65 8.54
N ALA A 175 -7.76 2.82 8.62
CA ALA A 175 -6.80 1.92 8.03
C ALA A 175 -6.94 0.49 8.59
N THR A 176 -7.13 0.36 9.89
CA THR A 176 -7.32 -0.94 10.57
C THR A 176 -8.61 -1.61 10.12
N ALA A 177 -9.73 -0.87 10.10
CA ALA A 177 -11.03 -1.39 9.65
C ALA A 177 -11.00 -1.78 8.17
N ALA A 178 -10.43 -0.93 7.32
CA ALA A 178 -10.30 -1.18 5.89
C ALA A 178 -9.44 -2.42 5.60
N TYR A 179 -8.30 -2.57 6.30
CA TYR A 179 -7.43 -3.74 6.14
C TYR A 179 -8.14 -5.06 6.46
N ARG A 180 -8.91 -5.09 7.57
CA ARG A 180 -9.73 -6.27 7.97
C ARG A 180 -10.82 -6.60 6.96
N LEU A 181 -11.40 -5.58 6.31
CA LEU A 181 -12.43 -5.78 5.30
C LEU A 181 -11.85 -6.33 3.98
N VAL A 182 -10.67 -5.87 3.56
CA VAL A 182 -10.05 -6.30 2.29
C VAL A 182 -9.23 -7.59 2.41
N THR A 183 -8.98 -8.08 3.63
CA THR A 183 -8.17 -9.28 3.89
C THR A 183 -8.91 -10.28 4.80
N PRO A 184 -9.45 -11.40 4.27
CA PRO A 184 -9.56 -11.76 2.85
C PRO A 184 -10.59 -10.89 2.10
N GLU A 185 -10.36 -10.71 0.79
CA GLU A 185 -11.22 -9.88 -0.07
C GLU A 185 -12.63 -10.46 -0.19
N GLN A 186 -13.62 -9.68 0.21
CA GLN A 186 -15.04 -10.05 0.14
C GLN A 186 -15.54 -10.12 -1.32
N PRO A 187 -16.45 -11.08 -1.66
CA PRO A 187 -17.00 -11.20 -3.01
C PRO A 187 -17.62 -9.91 -3.57
N VAL A 188 -18.37 -9.18 -2.74
CA VAL A 188 -19.01 -7.91 -3.11
C VAL A 188 -18.01 -6.85 -3.61
N LEU A 189 -16.79 -6.82 -3.06
CA LEU A 189 -15.75 -5.87 -3.48
C LEU A 189 -15.16 -6.21 -4.85
N ARG A 190 -15.35 -7.45 -5.34
CA ARG A 190 -14.90 -7.90 -6.65
C ARG A 190 -15.84 -7.48 -7.77
N GLU A 191 -17.07 -7.10 -7.45
CA GLU A 191 -18.04 -6.63 -8.43
C GLU A 191 -17.51 -5.41 -9.19
N LYS A 192 -17.79 -5.35 -10.50
CA LYS A 192 -17.25 -4.31 -11.39
C LYS A 192 -17.61 -2.89 -10.91
N GLY A 193 -18.81 -2.71 -10.36
CA GLY A 193 -19.28 -1.44 -9.78
C GLY A 193 -18.49 -0.98 -8.55
N ASN A 194 -17.94 -1.92 -7.78
CA ASN A 194 -17.25 -1.65 -6.53
C ASN A 194 -15.73 -1.46 -6.68
N ARG A 195 -15.21 -1.38 -7.92
CA ARG A 195 -13.78 -1.21 -8.19
C ARG A 195 -13.22 0.05 -7.51
N GLY A 196 -13.96 1.16 -7.51
CA GLY A 196 -13.56 2.41 -6.87
C GLY A 196 -13.45 2.28 -5.35
N VAL A 197 -14.48 1.71 -4.71
CA VAL A 197 -14.53 1.47 -3.27
C VAL A 197 -13.42 0.51 -2.85
N ARG A 198 -13.24 -0.60 -3.56
CA ARG A 198 -12.15 -1.56 -3.31
C ARG A 198 -10.77 -0.90 -3.39
N TYR A 199 -10.54 -0.06 -4.41
CA TYR A 199 -9.27 0.65 -4.56
C TYR A 199 -9.04 1.63 -3.41
N ALA A 200 -10.07 2.38 -3.02
CA ALA A 200 -10.00 3.32 -1.91
C ALA A 200 -9.78 2.62 -0.55
N LEU A 201 -10.42 1.47 -0.30
CA LEU A 201 -10.19 0.65 0.90
C LEU A 201 -8.75 0.13 0.98
N ARG A 202 -8.19 -0.35 -0.13
CA ARG A 202 -6.77 -0.75 -0.18
C ARG A 202 -5.84 0.45 0.06
N ALA A 203 -6.17 1.62 -0.48
CA ALA A 203 -5.40 2.83 -0.22
C ALA A 203 -5.47 3.25 1.26
N ALA A 204 -6.65 3.12 1.89
CA ALA A 204 -6.85 3.38 3.32
C ALA A 204 -6.04 2.40 4.19
N GLY A 205 -6.11 1.09 3.92
CA GLY A 205 -5.34 0.08 4.64
C GLY A 205 -3.82 0.29 4.54
N ASN A 206 -3.34 0.84 3.42
CA ASN A 206 -1.94 1.20 3.21
C ASN A 206 -1.57 2.62 3.64
N LYS A 207 -2.49 3.38 4.26
CA LYS A 207 -2.31 4.78 4.68
C LYS A 207 -1.89 5.74 3.55
N ARG A 208 -2.32 5.48 2.31
CA ARG A 208 -2.02 6.28 1.09
C ARG A 208 -3.28 6.94 0.53
N MET A 209 -4.06 7.58 1.41
CA MET A 209 -5.33 8.20 1.01
C MET A 209 -5.14 9.54 0.31
N THR A 210 -5.91 9.76 -0.74
CA THR A 210 -6.04 11.02 -1.48
C THR A 210 -7.49 11.48 -1.40
N GLY A 211 -7.81 12.71 -1.81
CA GLY A 211 -9.20 13.17 -1.81
C GLY A 211 -10.12 12.30 -2.66
N ARG A 212 -9.63 11.75 -3.78
CA ARG A 212 -10.40 10.77 -4.58
C ARG A 212 -10.75 9.50 -3.79
N HIS A 213 -9.84 9.02 -2.96
CA HIS A 213 -10.12 7.87 -2.09
C HIS A 213 -11.16 8.22 -1.03
N TRP A 214 -11.08 9.41 -0.43
CA TRP A 214 -12.08 9.89 0.51
C TRP A 214 -13.46 10.00 -0.11
N HIS A 215 -13.58 10.64 -1.28
CA HIS A 215 -14.84 10.72 -2.03
C HIS A 215 -15.43 9.33 -2.26
N ALA A 216 -14.65 8.42 -2.83
CA ALA A 216 -15.13 7.08 -3.13
C ALA A 216 -15.65 6.33 -1.89
N LEU A 217 -15.09 6.54 -0.70
CA LEU A 217 -15.56 5.90 0.54
C LEU A 217 -16.75 6.64 1.15
N LEU A 218 -16.74 7.98 1.15
CA LEU A 218 -17.75 8.79 1.81
C LEU A 218 -19.06 8.89 1.02
N THR A 219 -19.02 8.65 -0.29
CA THR A 219 -20.22 8.66 -1.15
C THR A 219 -20.73 7.27 -1.51
N ALA A 220 -20.02 6.21 -1.12
CA ALA A 220 -20.44 4.84 -1.42
C ALA A 220 -21.56 4.40 -0.48
N PRO A 221 -22.63 3.78 -1.00
CA PRO A 221 -23.68 3.23 -0.17
C PRO A 221 -23.15 2.05 0.66
N ARG A 222 -23.81 1.74 1.79
CA ARG A 222 -23.35 0.73 2.77
C ARG A 222 -23.14 -0.64 2.13
N GLU A 223 -23.97 -1.00 1.16
CA GLU A 223 -23.96 -2.27 0.45
C GLU A 223 -22.69 -2.46 -0.39
N SER A 224 -22.02 -1.37 -0.80
CA SER A 224 -20.75 -1.43 -1.54
C SER A 224 -19.59 -1.97 -0.71
N PHE A 225 -19.72 -1.98 0.62
CA PHE A 225 -18.70 -2.47 1.55
C PHE A 225 -18.90 -3.95 1.90
N GLY A 226 -20.12 -4.47 1.78
CA GLY A 226 -20.49 -5.80 2.25
C GLY A 226 -21.98 -5.97 2.42
N SER A 227 -22.42 -7.21 2.63
CA SER A 227 -23.81 -7.50 2.97
C SER A 227 -24.27 -6.74 4.23
N ALA A 228 -25.58 -6.59 4.39
CA ALA A 228 -26.20 -5.97 5.55
C ALA A 228 -25.88 -6.67 6.89
N ARG A 229 -25.40 -7.92 6.85
CA ARG A 229 -25.00 -8.70 8.05
C ARG A 229 -23.48 -8.70 8.28
N SER A 230 -22.71 -7.97 7.48
CA SER A 230 -21.26 -7.99 7.56
C SER A 230 -20.74 -7.02 8.61
N GLU A 231 -20.38 -7.54 9.79
CA GLU A 231 -19.78 -6.76 10.88
C GLU A 231 -18.54 -5.96 10.45
N ARG A 232 -17.71 -6.54 9.56
CA ARG A 232 -16.52 -5.86 9.04
C ARG A 232 -16.88 -4.64 8.19
N ALA A 233 -17.95 -4.74 7.41
CA ALA A 233 -18.43 -3.62 6.60
C ALA A 233 -19.13 -2.57 7.46
N ASP A 234 -19.86 -2.99 8.51
CA ASP A 234 -20.42 -2.07 9.51
C ASP A 234 -19.34 -1.30 10.23
N GLN A 235 -18.27 -1.97 10.66
CA GLN A 235 -17.16 -1.31 11.32
C GLN A 235 -16.51 -0.22 10.45
N VAL A 236 -16.32 -0.48 9.15
CA VAL A 236 -15.79 0.53 8.22
C VAL A 236 -16.78 1.69 8.08
N PHE A 237 -18.07 1.40 7.92
CA PHE A 237 -19.09 2.42 7.73
C PHE A 237 -19.25 3.31 8.98
N THR A 238 -19.23 2.73 10.18
CA THR A 238 -19.23 3.44 11.46
C THR A 238 -18.03 4.39 11.57
N VAL A 239 -16.82 3.90 11.27
CA VAL A 239 -15.60 4.74 11.32
C VAL A 239 -15.65 5.87 10.29
N LEU A 240 -16.20 5.63 9.10
CA LEU A 240 -16.41 6.71 8.13
C LEU A 240 -17.44 7.73 8.63
N GLY A 241 -18.49 7.29 9.33
CA GLY A 241 -19.44 8.17 10.01
C GLY A 241 -18.78 9.02 11.09
N GLU A 242 -17.88 8.45 11.89
CA GLU A 242 -17.07 9.18 12.89
C GLU A 242 -16.17 10.22 12.22
N VAL A 243 -15.51 9.89 11.10
CA VAL A 243 -14.73 10.85 10.31
C VAL A 243 -15.60 12.02 9.87
N VAL A 244 -16.82 11.74 9.42
CA VAL A 244 -17.76 12.78 9.00
C VAL A 244 -18.17 13.65 10.18
N ALA A 245 -18.64 13.05 11.28
CA ALA A 245 -19.15 13.76 12.43
C ALA A 245 -18.09 14.58 13.17
N GLN A 246 -16.89 14.03 13.35
CA GLN A 246 -15.83 14.65 14.15
C GLN A 246 -14.98 15.64 13.35
N TYR A 247 -14.91 15.50 12.03
CA TYR A 247 -13.99 16.30 11.21
C TYR A 247 -14.65 16.94 10.00
N VAL A 248 -15.29 16.16 9.12
CA VAL A 248 -15.77 16.70 7.84
C VAL A 248 -16.91 17.71 8.02
N ALA A 249 -17.96 17.36 8.75
CA ALA A 249 -19.10 18.24 8.95
C ALA A 249 -18.71 19.53 9.71
N PRO A 250 -17.98 19.49 10.84
CA PRO A 250 -17.53 20.70 11.53
C PRO A 250 -16.65 21.60 10.66
N ALA A 251 -15.70 21.02 9.92
CA ALA A 251 -14.79 21.81 9.10
C ALA A 251 -15.49 22.43 7.88
N LEU A 252 -16.51 21.77 7.32
CA LEU A 252 -17.33 22.35 6.26
C LEU A 252 -18.25 23.47 6.78
N ALA A 253 -18.79 23.33 8.00
CA ALA A 253 -19.62 24.37 8.62
C ALA A 253 -18.81 25.64 8.96
N GLN A 254 -17.52 25.50 9.25
CA GLN A 254 -16.61 26.62 9.51
C GLN A 254 -16.08 27.28 8.24
N ARG A 255 -16.33 26.69 7.06
CA ARG A 255 -15.85 27.24 5.80
C ARG A 255 -16.75 28.43 5.44
N PRO A 256 -16.19 29.62 5.19
CA PRO A 256 -17.01 30.77 4.80
C PRO A 256 -17.82 30.43 3.56
N ALA A 257 -19.10 30.83 3.56
CA ALA A 257 -20.05 30.57 2.48
C ALA A 257 -19.63 31.21 1.13
N ASP A 258 -18.61 32.07 1.16
CA ASP A 258 -18.12 32.83 0.02
C ASP A 258 -17.24 31.97 -0.89
N GLY A 259 -17.91 31.14 -1.68
CA GLY A 259 -17.42 30.60 -2.95
C GLY A 259 -17.49 31.61 -4.10
N THR A 260 -17.52 32.92 -3.84
CA THR A 260 -17.46 33.97 -4.87
C THR A 260 -16.20 34.80 -4.71
N ALA A 261 -15.06 34.24 -5.11
CA ALA A 261 -13.91 34.93 -5.68
C ALA A 261 -12.69 34.01 -5.61
N GLY A 262 -12.33 33.42 -6.74
CA GLY A 262 -10.89 33.20 -6.97
C GLY A 262 -10.18 34.55 -6.82
N PRO A 263 -8.89 34.57 -6.45
CA PRO A 263 -8.13 35.83 -6.39
C PRO A 263 -8.34 36.55 -7.72
N ALA A 264 -8.92 37.75 -7.65
CA ALA A 264 -8.98 38.64 -8.79
C ALA A 264 -7.54 38.74 -9.31
N ALA A 265 -7.35 38.30 -10.56
CA ALA A 265 -6.10 38.54 -11.27
C ALA A 265 -5.77 40.02 -11.10
N ASP A 266 -4.56 40.31 -10.63
CA ASP A 266 -4.05 41.68 -10.57
C ASP A 266 -4.38 42.38 -11.90
N PRO A 267 -5.00 43.57 -11.87
CA PRO A 267 -5.23 44.31 -13.10
C PRO A 267 -3.88 44.54 -13.77
N ALA A 268 -3.76 44.08 -15.02
CA ALA A 268 -2.57 44.25 -15.82
C ALA A 268 -2.13 45.72 -15.80
N PRO A 269 -0.84 46.02 -15.62
CA PRO A 269 -0.37 47.40 -15.63
C PRO A 269 -0.67 48.04 -17.00
N PRO A 270 -1.08 49.33 -17.03
CA PRO A 270 -1.39 50.01 -18.27
C PRO A 270 -0.15 50.07 -19.17
N SER A 271 -0.35 49.76 -20.45
CA SER A 271 0.71 49.87 -21.47
C SER A 271 1.21 51.30 -21.58
N PRO A 272 2.54 51.54 -21.65
CA PRO A 272 3.07 52.86 -21.94
C PRO A 272 2.76 53.22 -23.39
N GLY A 273 2.14 54.39 -23.59
CA GLY A 273 2.01 55.05 -24.89
C GLY A 273 3.21 55.93 -25.22
#